data_AF-A0A520NQY9-F1
#
_entry.id   AF-A0A520NQY9-F1
#
_cell.length_a   1.000
_cell.length_b   1.000
_cell.length_c   1.000
_cell.angle_alpha   90.00
_cell.angle_beta   90.00
_cell.angle_gamma   90.00
#
_symmetry.space_group_name_H-M   'P 1'
#
loop_
_entity.id
_entity.type
_entity.pdbx_description
1 polymer ?
#
loop_
_entity_poly.entity_id
_entity_poly.type
_entity_poly.pdbx_seq_one_letter_code
_entity_poly.pdbx_strand_id
1 'polypeptide(L)'
;MENLDQLKTDLLAQIDTADLAALEDLRVSALGKSGTITEMVKGIGQLPPEERRDAGQQLNVLKNAVADAIDARKDVLEAAALDASLATDRIDVTLPQRPEETGRIHPISQTIDEMVAIFCEMGFTVAEGPHIESDFNNFTALNIPPEHPARQDHDTFYLPPNEEGERKVLRTHTSPVQIRTMVNEKPPIRIVVPGRTFRADHDATHSPMFHQIEGLVIDEATHMGHLKGCLIEFCRVFFDVDDLPVRFRPSYFPFTEPSAEVDIGCSREGGGLTIGAGADWLEILGCGMVNPHVLKNCGIDSTKYQGFAFGLGIERAAMLKYGIPDLRTFYESDIRWLKHYGFVPLDVPNVAEGLV
;
A
#
# COMPACT_ATOMS: atom_id res chain seq x y z
N MET A 1 -17.18 30.23 76.06
CA MET A 1 -16.84 30.74 74.71
C MET A 1 -15.34 30.69 74.43
N GLU A 2 -14.46 31.12 75.33
CA GLU A 2 -12.98 31.11 75.13
C GLU A 2 -12.35 29.76 74.70
N ASN A 3 -12.94 28.62 75.09
CA ASN A 3 -12.37 27.30 74.79
C ASN A 3 -12.60 26.86 73.32
N LEU A 4 -13.68 27.32 72.66
CA LEU A 4 -14.00 26.92 71.27
C LEU A 4 -13.13 27.65 70.24
N ASP A 5 -12.84 28.93 70.48
CA ASP A 5 -11.98 29.72 69.59
C ASP A 5 -10.52 29.28 69.66
N GLN A 6 -10.06 28.87 70.85
CA GLN A 6 -8.72 28.27 71.02
C GLN A 6 -8.64 26.93 70.27
N LEU A 7 -9.63 26.05 70.46
CA LEU A 7 -9.68 24.76 69.76
C LEU A 7 -9.72 24.93 68.23
N LYS A 8 -10.46 25.91 67.72
CA LYS A 8 -10.49 26.28 66.30
C LYS A 8 -9.10 26.67 65.80
N THR A 9 -8.42 27.55 66.55
CA THR A 9 -7.11 28.08 66.17
C THR A 9 -6.07 26.96 66.15
N ASP A 10 -6.08 26.08 67.15
CA ASP A 10 -5.14 24.96 67.25
C ASP A 10 -5.34 23.94 66.12
N LEU A 11 -6.60 23.60 65.81
CA LEU A 11 -6.91 22.68 64.70
C LEU A 11 -6.54 23.27 63.34
N LEU A 12 -6.84 24.55 63.10
CA LEU A 12 -6.47 25.20 61.84
C LEU A 12 -4.95 25.30 61.67
N ALA A 13 -4.19 25.55 62.74
CA ALA A 13 -2.73 25.56 62.70
C ALA A 13 -2.14 24.16 62.42
N GLN A 14 -2.73 23.11 63.00
CA GLN A 14 -2.31 21.74 62.73
C GLN A 14 -2.62 21.33 61.29
N ILE A 15 -3.79 21.69 60.77
CA ILE A 15 -4.18 21.45 59.36
C ILE A 15 -3.19 22.12 58.40
N ASP A 16 -2.80 23.37 58.65
CA ASP A 16 -1.91 24.12 57.76
C ASP A 16 -0.50 23.49 57.62
N THR A 17 -0.05 22.74 58.63
CA THR A 17 1.27 22.10 58.64
C THR A 17 1.23 20.60 58.33
N ALA A 18 0.04 20.00 58.23
CA ALA A 18 -0.13 18.57 58.02
C ALA A 18 0.27 18.12 56.59
N ASP A 19 0.79 16.89 56.50
CA ASP A 19 0.85 16.10 55.27
C ASP A 19 -0.44 15.28 55.08
N LEU A 20 -0.57 14.53 53.98
CA LEU A 20 -1.80 13.78 53.69
C LEU A 20 -2.16 12.74 54.76
N ALA A 21 -1.17 12.11 55.39
CA ALA A 21 -1.40 11.11 56.44
C ALA A 21 -1.82 11.79 57.75
N ALA A 22 -1.10 12.84 58.16
CA ALA A 22 -1.41 13.65 59.33
C ALA A 22 -2.76 14.38 59.19
N LEU A 23 -3.15 14.77 57.98
CA LEU A 23 -4.43 15.41 57.70
C LEU A 23 -5.60 14.44 57.88
N GLU A 24 -5.42 13.17 57.48
CA GLU A 24 -6.41 12.11 57.73
C GLU A 24 -6.51 11.77 59.22
N ASP A 25 -5.38 11.72 59.94
CA ASP A 25 -5.36 11.52 61.39
C ASP A 25 -6.05 12.69 62.13
N LEU A 26 -5.87 13.93 61.67
CA LEU A 26 -6.58 15.11 62.17
C LEU A 26 -8.08 15.04 61.88
N ARG A 27 -8.47 14.58 60.68
CA ARG A 27 -9.88 14.38 60.33
C ARG A 27 -10.54 13.34 61.23
N VAL A 28 -9.87 12.22 61.49
CA VAL A 28 -10.37 11.16 62.38
C VAL A 28 -10.44 11.64 63.83
N SER A 29 -9.42 12.32 64.35
CA SER A 29 -9.37 12.78 65.73
C SER A 29 -10.31 13.97 66.03
N ALA A 30 -10.55 14.86 65.07
CA ALA A 30 -11.45 16.00 65.27
C ALA A 30 -12.90 15.70 64.87
N LEU A 31 -13.13 15.06 63.72
CA LEU A 31 -14.45 14.89 63.08
C LEU A 31 -14.95 13.44 63.03
N GLY A 32 -14.13 12.46 63.45
CA GLY A 32 -14.51 11.04 63.47
C GLY A 32 -15.64 10.72 64.48
N LYS A 33 -16.05 9.44 64.52
CA LYS A 33 -17.18 8.97 65.37
C LYS A 33 -17.00 9.24 66.88
N SER A 34 -15.74 9.26 67.33
CA SER A 34 -15.32 9.59 68.70
C SER A 34 -14.42 10.84 68.72
N GLY A 35 -14.50 11.68 67.69
CA GLY A 35 -13.64 12.86 67.57
C GLY A 35 -14.05 13.96 68.53
N THR A 36 -13.11 14.85 68.84
CA THR A 36 -13.28 15.91 69.86
C THR A 36 -14.51 16.77 69.59
N ILE A 37 -14.73 17.19 68.33
CA ILE A 37 -15.89 18.02 67.95
C ILE A 37 -17.18 17.17 67.95
N THR A 38 -17.11 15.91 67.51
CA THR A 38 -18.27 15.00 67.51
C THR A 38 -18.78 14.70 68.92
N GLU A 39 -17.89 14.52 69.91
CA GLU A 39 -18.26 14.34 71.32
C GLU A 39 -18.86 15.62 71.92
N MET A 40 -18.31 16.79 71.58
CA MET A 40 -18.90 18.08 71.99
C MET A 40 -20.33 18.27 71.42
N VAL A 41 -20.57 17.85 70.18
CA VAL A 41 -21.91 17.88 69.56
C VAL A 41 -22.89 16.93 70.27
N LYS A 42 -22.45 15.72 70.66
CA LYS A 42 -23.29 14.79 71.45
C LYS A 42 -23.66 15.37 72.83
N GLY A 43 -22.75 16.13 73.43
CA GLY A 43 -22.94 16.80 74.73
C GLY A 43 -24.02 17.88 74.76
N ILE A 44 -24.41 18.45 73.60
CA ILE A 44 -25.43 19.52 73.51
C ILE A 44 -26.78 19.09 74.11
N GLY A 45 -27.14 17.80 74.01
CA GLY A 45 -28.39 17.28 74.54
C GLY A 45 -28.55 17.43 76.07
N GLN A 46 -27.46 17.68 76.79
CA GLN A 46 -27.44 17.85 78.25
C GLN A 46 -27.61 19.30 78.72
N LEU A 47 -27.59 20.29 77.80
CA LEU A 47 -27.72 21.71 78.14
C LEU A 47 -29.19 22.15 78.37
N PRO A 48 -29.45 23.28 79.05
CA PRO A 48 -30.79 23.88 79.15
C PRO A 48 -31.35 24.29 77.78
N PRO A 49 -32.68 24.26 77.56
CA PRO A 49 -33.29 24.56 76.26
C PRO A 49 -32.90 25.91 75.66
N GLU A 50 -32.66 26.93 76.50
CA GLU A 50 -32.31 28.28 76.05
C GLU A 50 -30.85 28.38 75.55
N GLU A 51 -29.94 27.55 76.06
CA GLU A 51 -28.51 27.56 75.69
C GLU A 51 -28.17 26.58 74.56
N ARG A 52 -29.03 25.58 74.30
CA ARG A 52 -28.85 24.57 73.24
C ARG A 52 -28.72 25.17 71.85
N ARG A 53 -29.48 26.23 71.56
CA ARG A 53 -29.53 26.84 70.22
C ARG A 53 -28.21 27.49 69.85
N ASP A 54 -27.69 28.33 70.74
CA ASP A 54 -26.48 29.11 70.50
C ASP A 54 -25.23 28.22 70.55
N ALA A 55 -25.17 27.27 71.49
CA ALA A 55 -24.08 26.29 71.56
C ALA A 55 -24.03 25.36 70.34
N GLY A 56 -25.18 24.91 69.84
CA GLY A 56 -25.27 24.09 68.63
C GLY A 56 -24.89 24.84 67.36
N GLN A 57 -25.26 26.12 67.27
CA GLN A 57 -24.85 26.97 66.15
C GLN A 57 -23.33 27.18 66.13
N GLN A 58 -22.71 27.49 67.27
CA GLN A 58 -21.26 27.68 67.38
C GLN A 58 -20.48 26.41 67.05
N LEU A 59 -20.93 25.24 67.53
CA LEU A 59 -20.29 23.96 67.23
C LEU A 59 -20.43 23.56 65.75
N ASN A 60 -21.56 23.83 65.11
CA ASN A 60 -21.72 23.59 63.67
C ASN A 60 -20.80 24.51 62.85
N VAL A 61 -20.66 25.78 63.24
CA VAL A 61 -19.72 26.71 62.60
C VAL A 61 -18.28 26.22 62.74
N LEU A 62 -17.88 25.76 63.93
CA LEU A 62 -16.56 25.18 64.16
C LEU A 62 -16.33 23.92 63.32
N LYS A 63 -17.29 22.98 63.33
CA LYS A 63 -17.23 21.73 62.59
C LYS A 63 -17.04 21.98 61.09
N ASN A 64 -17.85 22.87 60.52
CA ASN A 64 -17.77 23.20 59.10
C ASN A 64 -16.44 23.89 58.78
N ALA A 65 -16.00 24.86 59.59
CA ALA A 65 -14.72 25.54 59.37
C ALA A 65 -13.52 24.58 59.37
N VAL A 66 -13.53 23.55 60.24
CA VAL A 66 -12.48 22.53 60.30
C VAL A 66 -12.59 21.56 59.12
N ALA A 67 -13.80 21.14 58.74
CA ALA A 67 -14.02 20.29 57.57
C ALA A 67 -13.56 20.98 56.28
N ASP A 68 -14.00 22.22 56.06
CA ASP A 68 -13.65 23.03 54.90
C ASP A 68 -12.14 23.26 54.82
N ALA A 69 -11.47 23.50 55.97
CA ALA A 69 -10.02 23.68 56.03
C ALA A 69 -9.26 22.37 55.72
N ILE A 70 -9.77 21.23 56.19
CA ILE A 70 -9.20 19.91 55.87
C ILE A 70 -9.32 19.64 54.38
N ASP A 71 -10.51 19.84 53.81
CA ASP A 71 -10.75 19.60 52.38
C ASP A 71 -9.88 20.53 51.52
N ALA A 72 -9.83 21.82 51.85
CA ALA A 72 -8.98 22.78 51.14
C ALA A 72 -7.48 22.44 51.23
N ARG A 73 -7.00 21.99 52.40
CA ARG A 73 -5.61 21.58 52.56
C ARG A 73 -5.31 20.30 51.78
N LYS A 74 -6.26 19.36 51.79
CA LYS A 74 -6.15 18.09 51.07
C LYS A 74 -5.99 18.34 49.57
N ASP A 75 -6.83 19.19 48.99
CA ASP A 75 -6.75 19.54 47.57
C ASP A 75 -5.38 20.13 47.19
N VAL A 76 -4.82 21.00 48.04
CA VAL A 76 -3.48 21.58 47.83
C VAL A 76 -2.39 20.49 47.84
N LEU A 77 -2.44 19.57 48.80
CA LEU A 77 -1.44 18.51 48.93
C LEU A 77 -1.56 17.47 47.82
N GLU A 78 -2.77 17.10 47.40
CA GLU A 78 -3.00 16.18 46.29
C GLU A 78 -2.54 16.79 44.96
N ALA A 79 -2.80 18.08 44.72
CA ALA A 79 -2.31 18.78 43.54
C ALA A 79 -0.78 18.84 43.51
N ALA A 80 -0.13 19.17 44.64
CA ALA A 80 1.33 19.20 44.73
C ALA A 80 1.97 17.82 44.54
N ALA A 81 1.35 16.76 45.07
CA ALA A 81 1.80 15.39 44.87
C ALA A 81 1.66 14.95 43.41
N LEU A 82 0.56 15.32 42.75
CA LEU A 82 0.34 15.06 41.34
C LEU A 82 1.39 15.79 40.48
N ASP A 83 1.62 17.08 40.70
CA ASP A 83 2.61 17.86 39.97
C ASP A 83 4.03 17.28 40.14
N ALA A 84 4.39 16.82 41.34
CA ALA A 84 5.66 16.16 41.59
C ALA A 84 5.80 14.83 40.83
N SER A 85 4.73 14.02 40.79
CA SER A 85 4.70 12.78 39.99
C SER A 85 4.85 13.09 38.51
N LEU A 86 4.07 14.05 37.99
CA LEU A 86 4.14 14.47 36.60
C LEU A 86 5.50 15.03 36.21
N ALA A 87 6.16 15.77 37.11
CA ALA A 87 7.51 16.29 36.90
C ALA A 87 8.57 15.18 36.85
N THR A 88 8.38 14.12 37.63
CA THR A 88 9.28 12.95 37.68
C THR A 88 9.09 12.06 36.45
N ASP A 89 7.85 11.86 36.01
CA ASP A 89 7.49 11.03 34.87
C ASP A 89 7.62 11.76 33.52
N ARG A 90 8.30 12.92 33.49
CA ARG A 90 8.56 13.66 32.25
C ARG A 90 9.44 12.83 31.32
N ILE A 91 8.88 12.47 30.19
CA ILE A 91 9.61 11.89 29.06
C ILE A 91 9.92 12.96 28.02
N ASP A 92 11.02 12.75 27.29
CA ASP A 92 11.30 13.53 26.09
C ASP A 92 10.50 12.97 24.91
N VAL A 93 9.37 13.62 24.63
CA VAL A 93 8.48 13.26 23.50
C VAL A 93 9.08 13.58 22.13
N THR A 94 10.25 14.22 22.07
CA THR A 94 10.97 14.50 20.81
C THR A 94 11.95 13.40 20.42
N LEU A 95 12.17 12.42 21.31
CA LEU A 95 12.99 11.26 20.98
C LEU A 95 12.39 10.50 19.77
N PRO A 96 13.24 10.00 18.87
CA PRO A 96 12.77 9.20 17.75
C PRO A 96 12.04 7.96 18.28
N GLN A 97 11.00 7.55 17.56
CA GLN A 97 10.33 6.28 17.82
C GLN A 97 11.36 5.14 17.77
N ARG A 98 11.11 4.08 18.54
CA ARG A 98 11.92 2.86 18.44
C ARG A 98 11.95 2.41 16.97
N PRO A 99 13.14 2.12 16.41
CA PRO A 99 13.25 1.77 15.01
C PRO A 99 12.47 0.49 14.73
N GLU A 100 11.60 0.54 13.72
CA GLU A 100 10.93 -0.61 13.13
C GLU A 100 11.42 -0.75 11.69
N GLU A 101 11.72 -1.98 11.27
CA GLU A 101 12.13 -2.24 9.89
C GLU A 101 10.88 -2.31 9.01
N THR A 102 10.70 -1.29 8.17
CA THR A 102 9.65 -1.31 7.15
C THR A 102 10.17 -1.97 5.87
N GLY A 103 9.48 -3.01 5.43
CA GLY A 103 9.71 -3.62 4.12
C GLY A 103 9.35 -2.69 2.98
N ARG A 104 9.83 -3.01 1.77
CA ARG A 104 9.48 -2.33 0.54
C ARG A 104 9.09 -3.34 -0.53
N ILE A 105 8.07 -3.02 -1.32
CA ILE A 105 7.68 -3.77 -2.51
C ILE A 105 8.57 -3.38 -3.67
N HIS A 106 9.01 -4.38 -4.44
CA HIS A 106 9.87 -4.15 -5.59
C HIS A 106 9.11 -3.37 -6.68
N PRO A 107 9.72 -2.40 -7.38
CA PRO A 107 9.02 -1.59 -8.39
C PRO A 107 8.37 -2.40 -9.50
N ILE A 108 8.97 -3.53 -9.90
CA ILE A 108 8.37 -4.44 -10.89
C ILE A 108 7.09 -5.08 -10.36
N SER A 109 7.04 -5.47 -9.08
CA SER A 109 5.81 -6.01 -8.47
C SER A 109 4.71 -4.95 -8.44
N GLN A 110 5.04 -3.73 -8.01
CA GLN A 110 4.10 -2.60 -8.03
C GLN A 110 3.56 -2.36 -9.44
N THR A 111 4.46 -2.35 -10.43
CA THR A 111 4.09 -2.11 -11.84
C THR A 111 3.17 -3.21 -12.37
N ILE A 112 3.43 -4.48 -12.01
CA ILE A 112 2.56 -5.60 -12.38
C ILE A 112 1.17 -5.40 -11.78
N ASP A 113 1.09 -5.15 -10.47
CA ASP A 113 -0.18 -5.00 -9.75
C ASP A 113 -1.00 -3.84 -10.31
N GLU A 114 -0.33 -2.72 -10.62
CA GLU A 114 -0.94 -1.55 -11.25
C GLU A 114 -1.50 -1.88 -12.65
N MET A 115 -0.68 -2.44 -13.53
CA MET A 115 -1.12 -2.79 -14.88
C MET A 115 -2.28 -3.80 -14.84
N VAL A 116 -2.20 -4.80 -13.94
CA VAL A 116 -3.26 -5.77 -13.72
C VAL A 116 -4.54 -5.09 -13.24
N ALA A 117 -4.46 -4.16 -12.28
CA ALA A 117 -5.62 -3.42 -11.80
C ALA A 117 -6.32 -2.66 -12.94
N ILE A 118 -5.56 -1.96 -13.78
CA ILE A 118 -6.11 -1.22 -14.93
C ILE A 118 -6.84 -2.15 -15.90
N PHE A 119 -6.20 -3.26 -16.30
CA PHE A 119 -6.82 -4.18 -17.26
C PHE A 119 -8.01 -4.95 -16.65
N CYS A 120 -7.96 -5.30 -15.36
CA CYS A 120 -9.07 -5.92 -14.66
C CYS A 120 -10.30 -5.00 -14.62
N GLU A 121 -10.11 -3.68 -14.45
CA GLU A 121 -11.20 -2.69 -14.54
C GLU A 121 -11.81 -2.63 -15.95
N MET A 122 -11.01 -2.91 -16.99
CA MET A 122 -11.47 -3.10 -18.38
C MET A 122 -12.11 -4.48 -18.65
N GLY A 123 -12.28 -5.30 -17.61
CA GLY A 123 -12.92 -6.62 -17.65
C GLY A 123 -12.01 -7.78 -18.06
N PHE A 124 -10.68 -7.60 -18.01
CA PHE A 124 -9.73 -8.69 -18.20
C PHE A 124 -9.62 -9.56 -16.95
N THR A 125 -9.34 -10.85 -17.14
CA THR A 125 -8.96 -11.75 -16.04
C THR A 125 -7.48 -12.10 -16.13
N VAL A 126 -6.83 -12.30 -14.98
CA VAL A 126 -5.42 -12.69 -14.95
C VAL A 126 -5.29 -14.17 -15.29
N ALA A 127 -4.39 -14.50 -16.22
CA ALA A 127 -3.99 -15.87 -16.53
C ALA A 127 -2.49 -16.04 -16.33
N GLU A 128 -2.09 -17.20 -15.80
CA GLU A 128 -0.70 -17.56 -15.54
C GLU A 128 -0.34 -18.87 -16.22
N GLY A 129 0.96 -19.08 -16.43
CA GLY A 129 1.45 -20.33 -17.00
C GLY A 129 2.94 -20.54 -16.77
N PRO A 130 3.48 -21.70 -17.20
CA PRO A 130 4.83 -22.12 -16.87
C PRO A 130 5.90 -21.24 -17.54
N HIS A 131 7.09 -21.19 -16.95
CA HIS A 131 8.26 -20.54 -17.55
C HIS A 131 8.94 -21.42 -18.62
N ILE A 132 8.87 -22.74 -18.45
CA ILE A 132 9.39 -23.71 -19.41
C ILE A 132 8.24 -24.16 -20.31
N GLU A 133 8.40 -23.94 -21.61
CA GLU A 133 7.39 -24.22 -22.62
C GLU A 133 7.86 -25.22 -23.69
N SER A 134 6.89 -25.75 -24.43
CA SER A 134 7.18 -26.48 -25.67
C SER A 134 7.46 -25.50 -26.82
N ASP A 135 8.25 -25.94 -27.80
CA ASP A 135 8.42 -25.21 -29.07
C ASP A 135 7.07 -24.91 -29.73
N PHE A 136 6.11 -25.85 -29.63
CA PHE A 136 4.78 -25.67 -30.19
C PHE A 136 4.07 -24.44 -29.61
N ASN A 137 3.97 -24.32 -28.28
CA ASN A 137 3.27 -23.21 -27.66
C ASN A 137 4.03 -21.88 -27.80
N ASN A 138 5.36 -21.92 -27.76
CA ASN A 138 6.18 -20.71 -27.82
C ASN A 138 6.38 -20.18 -29.24
N PHE A 139 6.23 -21.00 -30.28
CA PHE A 139 6.48 -20.55 -31.64
C PHE A 139 5.46 -21.06 -32.65
N THR A 140 5.31 -22.38 -32.79
CA THR A 140 4.53 -22.97 -33.89
C THR A 140 3.06 -22.54 -33.87
N ALA A 141 2.42 -22.59 -32.71
CA ALA A 141 1.03 -22.17 -32.53
C ALA A 141 0.82 -20.68 -32.83
N LEU A 142 1.86 -19.87 -32.59
CA LEU A 142 1.93 -18.42 -32.85
C LEU A 142 2.34 -18.10 -34.29
N ASN A 143 2.26 -19.07 -35.21
CA ASN A 143 2.56 -18.86 -36.63
C ASN A 143 4.01 -18.40 -36.90
N ILE A 144 4.94 -18.73 -36.00
CA ILE A 144 6.37 -18.47 -36.17
C ILE A 144 6.96 -19.75 -36.78
N PRO A 145 7.46 -19.80 -38.02
CA PRO A 145 7.96 -21.04 -38.62
C PRO A 145 9.36 -21.44 -38.10
N PRO A 146 9.81 -22.70 -38.27
CA PRO A 146 11.11 -23.20 -37.78
C PRO A 146 12.33 -22.39 -38.22
N GLU A 147 12.30 -21.85 -39.44
CA GLU A 147 13.36 -21.02 -40.04
C GLU A 147 13.39 -19.57 -39.54
N HIS A 148 12.44 -19.18 -38.69
CA HIS A 148 12.34 -17.80 -38.21
C HIS A 148 13.52 -17.43 -37.29
N PRO A 149 14.14 -16.24 -37.44
CA PRO A 149 15.30 -15.82 -36.63
C PRO A 149 15.06 -15.93 -35.12
N ALA A 150 13.87 -15.58 -34.64
CA ALA A 150 13.50 -15.68 -33.21
C ALA A 150 13.64 -17.09 -32.59
N ARG A 151 13.71 -18.16 -33.40
CA ARG A 151 13.94 -19.53 -32.94
C ARG A 151 15.42 -19.92 -32.88
N GLN A 152 16.34 -19.03 -33.25
CA GLN A 152 17.77 -19.35 -33.23
C GLN A 152 18.28 -19.41 -31.77
N ASP A 153 19.25 -20.29 -31.51
CA ASP A 153 19.86 -20.47 -30.17
C ASP A 153 20.53 -19.17 -29.66
N HIS A 154 20.81 -18.21 -30.55
CA HIS A 154 21.33 -16.88 -30.18
C HIS A 154 20.31 -15.99 -29.46
N ASP A 155 19.01 -16.22 -29.65
CA ASP A 155 17.93 -15.41 -29.07
C ASP A 155 17.14 -16.16 -27.99
N THR A 156 17.12 -17.51 -28.06
CA THR A 156 16.26 -18.35 -27.21
C THR A 156 17.06 -19.35 -26.38
N PHE A 157 16.73 -19.45 -25.09
CA PHE A 157 17.28 -20.49 -24.22
C PHE A 157 16.55 -21.82 -24.40
N TYR A 158 17.18 -22.74 -25.08
CA TYR A 158 16.72 -24.12 -25.22
C TYR A 158 17.30 -25.01 -24.10
N LEU A 159 16.46 -25.88 -23.56
CA LEU A 159 16.84 -26.91 -22.60
C LEU A 159 17.48 -28.12 -23.30
N PRO A 160 18.22 -28.97 -22.55
CA PRO A 160 18.68 -30.25 -23.06
C PRO A 160 17.53 -31.08 -23.64
N PRO A 161 17.76 -31.82 -24.74
CA PRO A 161 16.73 -32.65 -25.34
C PRO A 161 16.28 -33.76 -24.38
N ASN A 162 14.99 -34.12 -24.45
CA ASN A 162 14.46 -35.30 -23.78
C ASN A 162 14.87 -36.60 -24.51
N GLU A 163 14.42 -37.76 -24.02
CA GLU A 163 14.70 -39.07 -24.63
C GLU A 163 14.22 -39.19 -26.09
N GLU A 164 13.23 -38.37 -26.47
CA GLU A 164 12.62 -38.32 -27.81
C GLU A 164 13.30 -37.28 -28.72
N GLY A 165 14.32 -36.57 -28.23
CA GLY A 165 15.07 -35.54 -28.97
C GLY A 165 14.41 -34.15 -28.97
N GLU A 166 13.28 -33.97 -28.28
CA GLU A 166 12.57 -32.70 -28.20
C GLU A 166 13.25 -31.75 -27.21
N ARG A 167 13.48 -30.51 -27.62
CA ARG A 167 14.02 -29.45 -26.77
C ARG A 167 12.89 -28.54 -26.31
N LYS A 168 12.68 -28.45 -25.00
CA LYS A 168 11.85 -27.40 -24.39
C LYS A 168 12.59 -26.07 -24.39
N VAL A 169 11.87 -24.96 -24.22
CA VAL A 169 12.44 -23.60 -24.20
C VAL A 169 12.07 -22.89 -22.90
N LEU A 170 12.91 -21.97 -22.44
CA LEU A 170 12.43 -20.90 -21.58
C LEU A 170 11.62 -19.94 -22.45
N ARG A 171 10.40 -19.61 -22.04
CA ARG A 171 9.50 -18.81 -22.87
C ARG A 171 10.09 -17.41 -23.16
N THR A 172 10.01 -16.98 -24.41
CA THR A 172 10.56 -15.70 -24.89
C THR A 172 9.59 -14.53 -24.75
N HIS A 173 8.33 -14.86 -24.48
CA HIS A 173 7.17 -13.99 -24.32
C HIS A 173 6.08 -14.76 -23.53
N THR A 174 5.03 -14.11 -23.03
CA THR A 174 3.96 -14.75 -22.25
C THR A 174 2.81 -15.28 -23.13
N SER A 175 2.90 -15.12 -24.45
CA SER A 175 1.98 -15.65 -25.45
C SER A 175 1.68 -17.17 -25.37
N PRO A 176 2.58 -18.06 -24.88
CA PRO A 176 2.23 -19.47 -24.69
C PRO A 176 1.01 -19.69 -23.80
N VAL A 177 0.80 -18.81 -22.81
CA VAL A 177 -0.39 -18.87 -21.95
C VAL A 177 -1.65 -18.53 -22.75
N GLN A 178 -1.58 -17.56 -23.66
CA GLN A 178 -2.67 -17.24 -24.57
C GLN A 178 -3.09 -18.45 -25.42
N ILE A 179 -2.11 -19.18 -25.98
CA ILE A 179 -2.36 -20.43 -26.71
C ILE A 179 -3.05 -21.46 -25.81
N ARG A 180 -2.54 -21.66 -24.59
CA ARG A 180 -3.14 -22.60 -23.63
C ARG A 180 -4.59 -22.22 -23.29
N THR A 181 -4.87 -20.94 -23.06
CA THR A 181 -6.23 -20.47 -22.79
C THR A 181 -7.13 -20.73 -24.00
N MET A 182 -6.71 -20.36 -25.22
CA MET A 182 -7.52 -20.57 -26.42
C MET A 182 -7.77 -22.06 -26.74
N VAL A 183 -6.88 -22.97 -26.35
CA VAL A 183 -7.07 -24.42 -26.51
C VAL A 183 -8.03 -25.00 -25.47
N ASN A 184 -8.00 -24.49 -24.24
CA ASN A 184 -8.77 -25.04 -23.12
C ASN A 184 -10.13 -24.36 -22.90
N GLU A 185 -10.32 -23.16 -23.44
CA GLU A 185 -11.50 -22.33 -23.25
C GLU A 185 -12.11 -21.93 -24.59
N LYS A 186 -13.42 -21.67 -24.60
CA LYS A 186 -14.13 -21.19 -25.78
C LYS A 186 -14.35 -19.68 -25.67
N PRO A 187 -14.27 -18.92 -26.79
CA PRO A 187 -14.66 -17.51 -26.79
C PRO A 187 -16.06 -17.27 -26.20
N PRO A 188 -16.31 -16.12 -25.54
CA PRO A 188 -15.41 -14.96 -25.43
C PRO A 188 -14.27 -15.16 -24.43
N ILE A 189 -13.05 -14.75 -24.82
CA ILE A 189 -11.84 -14.77 -23.98
C ILE A 189 -11.36 -13.34 -23.81
N ARG A 190 -11.06 -12.93 -22.58
CA ARG A 190 -10.45 -11.64 -22.27
C ARG A 190 -9.49 -11.79 -21.09
N ILE A 191 -8.20 -11.97 -21.39
CA ILE A 191 -7.17 -12.28 -20.40
C ILE A 191 -5.97 -11.35 -20.48
N VAL A 192 -5.34 -11.13 -19.34
CA VAL A 192 -4.04 -10.48 -19.21
C VAL A 192 -3.05 -11.45 -18.56
N VAL A 193 -1.83 -11.50 -19.09
CA VAL A 193 -0.82 -12.51 -18.78
C VAL A 193 0.48 -11.82 -18.37
N PRO A 194 0.60 -11.37 -17.10
CA PRO A 194 1.88 -10.93 -16.56
C PRO A 194 2.80 -12.13 -16.34
N GLY A 195 4.10 -11.97 -16.56
CA GLY A 195 5.06 -13.00 -16.21
C GLY A 195 6.47 -12.79 -16.70
N ARG A 196 7.38 -13.61 -16.15
CA ARG A 196 8.79 -13.65 -16.56
C ARG A 196 8.96 -14.23 -17.94
N THR A 197 9.91 -13.68 -18.69
CA THR A 197 10.30 -14.08 -20.04
C THR A 197 11.82 -14.05 -20.13
N PHE A 198 12.37 -14.82 -21.07
CA PHE A 198 13.80 -15.08 -21.11
C PHE A 198 14.31 -14.95 -22.55
N ARG A 199 15.41 -14.22 -22.73
CA ARG A 199 16.08 -14.05 -24.04
C ARG A 199 17.58 -14.08 -23.84
N ALA A 200 18.34 -14.61 -24.79
CA ALA A 200 19.79 -14.72 -24.67
C ALA A 200 20.52 -13.40 -24.99
N ASP A 201 20.08 -12.29 -24.38
CA ASP A 201 20.63 -10.95 -24.56
C ASP A 201 20.91 -10.28 -23.20
N HIS A 202 21.99 -9.51 -23.10
CA HIS A 202 22.41 -8.85 -21.85
C HIS A 202 23.25 -7.59 -22.12
N ASP A 203 22.63 -6.43 -21.92
CA ASP A 203 23.28 -5.11 -21.97
C ASP A 203 22.62 -4.13 -20.98
N ALA A 204 22.79 -2.81 -21.15
CA ALA A 204 22.20 -1.81 -20.25
C ALA A 204 20.66 -1.69 -20.35
N THR A 205 20.09 -2.13 -21.47
CA THR A 205 18.66 -2.09 -21.81
C THR A 205 18.02 -3.47 -21.94
N HIS A 206 18.82 -4.53 -21.91
CA HIS A 206 18.41 -5.91 -22.05
C HIS A 206 18.92 -6.77 -20.89
N SER A 207 18.05 -7.60 -20.34
CA SER A 207 18.39 -8.59 -19.32
C SER A 207 17.98 -9.97 -19.81
N PRO A 208 18.74 -11.04 -19.46
CA PRO A 208 18.42 -12.39 -19.91
C PRO A 208 17.10 -12.91 -19.32
N MET A 209 16.62 -12.29 -18.25
CA MET A 209 15.28 -12.45 -17.71
C MET A 209 14.66 -11.06 -17.51
N PHE A 210 13.44 -10.88 -18.00
CA PHE A 210 12.63 -9.68 -17.79
C PHE A 210 11.15 -10.05 -17.73
N HIS A 211 10.27 -9.11 -17.42
CA HIS A 211 8.85 -9.35 -17.29
C HIS A 211 8.08 -8.72 -18.45
N GLN A 212 7.12 -9.46 -18.97
CA GLN A 212 6.15 -8.93 -19.93
C GLN A 212 4.75 -9.09 -19.37
N ILE A 213 3.88 -8.19 -19.79
CA ILE A 213 2.44 -8.36 -19.67
C ILE A 213 1.85 -8.33 -21.06
N GLU A 214 1.03 -9.34 -21.35
CA GLU A 214 0.35 -9.47 -22.62
C GLU A 214 -1.14 -9.58 -22.42
N GLY A 215 -1.93 -8.96 -23.30
CA GLY A 215 -3.38 -9.10 -23.30
C GLY A 215 -3.87 -9.83 -24.52
N LEU A 216 -4.97 -10.57 -24.37
CA LEU A 216 -5.70 -11.23 -25.44
C LEU A 216 -7.20 -10.99 -25.27
N VAL A 217 -7.86 -10.55 -26.34
CA VAL A 217 -9.33 -10.51 -26.43
C VAL A 217 -9.76 -11.25 -27.69
N ILE A 218 -10.61 -12.27 -27.55
CA ILE A 218 -11.23 -13.01 -28.66
C ILE A 218 -12.74 -13.04 -28.46
N ASP A 219 -13.50 -12.51 -29.41
CA ASP A 219 -14.96 -12.58 -29.45
C ASP A 219 -15.47 -12.40 -30.91
N GLU A 220 -16.76 -12.17 -31.11
CA GLU A 220 -17.36 -12.02 -32.46
C GLU A 220 -17.29 -10.57 -33.00
N ALA A 221 -17.07 -9.57 -32.14
CA ALA A 221 -17.29 -8.14 -32.44
C ALA A 221 -16.04 -7.27 -32.34
N THR A 222 -14.99 -7.75 -31.66
CA THR A 222 -13.76 -7.03 -31.40
C THR A 222 -13.04 -6.68 -32.70
N HIS A 223 -12.49 -5.46 -32.79
CA HIS A 223 -11.85 -4.95 -34.00
C HIS A 223 -10.74 -3.96 -33.64
N MET A 224 -9.96 -3.50 -34.62
CA MET A 224 -8.81 -2.61 -34.40
C MET A 224 -9.16 -1.33 -33.61
N GLY A 225 -10.36 -0.77 -33.79
CA GLY A 225 -10.85 0.36 -32.97
C GLY A 225 -10.92 0.06 -31.47
N HIS A 226 -11.33 -1.15 -31.07
CA HIS A 226 -11.36 -1.59 -29.68
C HIS A 226 -9.94 -1.73 -29.11
N LEU A 227 -9.01 -2.30 -29.89
CA LEU A 227 -7.59 -2.37 -29.53
C LEU A 227 -7.02 -0.97 -29.27
N LYS A 228 -7.26 -0.04 -30.20
CA LYS A 228 -6.79 1.34 -30.06
C LYS A 228 -7.36 2.02 -28.82
N GLY A 229 -8.66 1.90 -28.58
CA GLY A 229 -9.32 2.49 -27.41
C GLY A 229 -8.75 1.93 -26.10
N CYS A 230 -8.62 0.60 -26.00
CA CYS A 230 -8.05 -0.07 -24.83
C CYS A 230 -6.63 0.41 -24.52
N LEU A 231 -5.75 0.46 -25.52
CA LEU A 231 -4.36 0.85 -25.32
C LEU A 231 -4.18 2.36 -25.07
N ILE A 232 -4.99 3.22 -25.70
CA ILE A 232 -4.98 4.67 -25.42
C ILE A 232 -5.36 4.90 -23.96
N GLU A 233 -6.44 4.27 -23.49
CA GLU A 233 -6.90 4.41 -22.11
C GLU A 233 -5.88 3.85 -21.12
N PHE A 234 -5.33 2.68 -21.38
CA PHE A 234 -4.27 2.09 -20.57
C PHE A 234 -3.08 3.06 -20.42
N CYS A 235 -2.59 3.65 -21.51
CA CYS A 235 -1.44 4.55 -21.44
C CYS A 235 -1.74 5.81 -20.64
N ARG A 236 -2.94 6.40 -20.81
CA ARG A 236 -3.35 7.60 -20.06
C ARG A 236 -3.41 7.34 -18.57
N VAL A 237 -4.07 6.25 -18.19
CA VAL A 237 -4.25 5.85 -16.79
C VAL A 237 -2.91 5.46 -16.16
N PHE A 238 -2.11 4.61 -16.81
CA PHE A 238 -0.85 4.12 -16.26
C PHE A 238 0.22 5.21 -16.09
N PHE A 239 0.32 6.15 -17.05
CA PHE A 239 1.26 7.27 -16.93
C PHE A 239 0.69 8.48 -16.19
N ASP A 240 -0.58 8.44 -15.76
CA ASP A 240 -1.29 9.54 -15.12
C ASP A 240 -1.24 10.85 -15.95
N VAL A 241 -1.53 10.73 -17.25
CA VAL A 241 -1.56 11.86 -18.19
C VAL A 241 -2.83 11.79 -19.05
N ASP A 242 -3.84 12.58 -18.70
CA ASP A 242 -5.15 12.60 -19.36
C ASP A 242 -5.08 12.75 -20.89
N ASP A 243 -4.22 13.67 -21.37
CA ASP A 243 -4.07 14.00 -22.79
C ASP A 243 -2.79 13.43 -23.40
N LEU A 244 -2.37 12.23 -22.96
CA LEU A 244 -1.16 11.58 -23.48
C LEU A 244 -1.28 11.33 -25.00
N PRO A 245 -0.38 11.88 -25.84
CA PRO A 245 -0.39 11.58 -27.27
C PRO A 245 0.04 10.12 -27.50
N VAL A 246 -0.79 9.36 -28.20
CA VAL A 246 -0.51 7.94 -28.55
C VAL A 246 -0.54 7.78 -30.06
N ARG A 247 0.49 7.15 -30.64
CA ARG A 247 0.62 6.90 -32.08
C ARG A 247 0.75 5.41 -32.35
N PHE A 248 -0.03 4.93 -33.31
CA PHE A 248 0.05 3.57 -33.82
C PHE A 248 0.78 3.59 -35.16
N ARG A 249 1.92 2.90 -35.25
CA ARG A 249 2.65 2.71 -36.50
C ARG A 249 2.50 1.27 -36.97
N PRO A 250 2.27 1.02 -38.26
CA PRO A 250 2.32 -0.34 -38.80
C PRO A 250 3.65 -1.02 -38.47
N SER A 251 3.58 -2.26 -38.02
CA SER A 251 4.75 -3.13 -37.79
C SER A 251 4.41 -4.53 -38.31
N TYR A 252 5.19 -5.55 -37.93
CA TYR A 252 4.95 -6.94 -38.31
C TYR A 252 5.23 -7.87 -37.14
N PHE A 253 4.23 -8.68 -36.79
CA PHE A 253 4.39 -9.82 -35.89
C PHE A 253 3.72 -11.06 -36.52
N PRO A 254 4.38 -12.22 -36.61
CA PRO A 254 3.81 -13.40 -37.28
C PRO A 254 2.43 -13.86 -36.76
N PHE A 255 2.13 -13.55 -35.49
CA PHE A 255 0.89 -13.90 -34.80
C PHE A 255 -0.21 -12.82 -34.87
N THR A 256 0.01 -11.68 -35.53
CA THR A 256 -1.03 -10.66 -35.74
C THR A 256 -1.07 -10.17 -37.19
N GLU A 257 -2.25 -9.77 -37.66
CA GLU A 257 -2.47 -9.12 -38.97
C GLU A 257 -3.84 -8.40 -38.97
N PRO A 258 -3.90 -7.05 -39.06
CA PRO A 258 -2.77 -6.12 -39.09
C PRO A 258 -2.05 -5.98 -37.74
N SER A 259 -0.74 -5.74 -37.79
CA SER A 259 0.13 -5.44 -36.65
C SER A 259 0.43 -3.94 -36.51
N ALA A 260 0.66 -3.48 -35.29
CA ALA A 260 1.11 -2.13 -34.99
C ALA A 260 2.03 -2.07 -33.76
N GLU A 261 2.99 -1.14 -33.79
CA GLU A 261 3.70 -0.66 -32.60
C GLU A 261 3.02 0.60 -32.07
N VAL A 262 3.08 0.79 -30.77
CA VAL A 262 2.55 1.97 -30.10
C VAL A 262 3.67 2.78 -29.49
N ASP A 263 3.70 4.05 -29.89
CA ASP A 263 4.58 5.06 -29.32
C ASP A 263 3.76 6.06 -28.51
N ILE A 264 4.31 6.56 -27.41
CA ILE A 264 3.76 7.67 -26.63
C ILE A 264 4.58 8.94 -26.81
N GLY A 265 3.91 10.09 -26.70
CA GLY A 265 4.56 11.40 -26.75
C GLY A 265 5.50 11.60 -25.56
N CYS A 266 6.67 12.18 -25.84
CA CYS A 266 7.61 12.58 -24.80
C CYS A 266 8.40 13.84 -25.20
N SER A 267 9.05 14.45 -24.21
CA SER A 267 10.01 15.54 -24.39
C SER A 267 11.37 15.13 -23.83
N ARG A 268 12.43 15.47 -24.58
CA ARG A 268 13.83 15.29 -24.18
C ARG A 268 14.55 16.60 -23.83
N GLU A 269 13.79 17.66 -23.64
CA GLU A 269 14.35 18.98 -23.31
C GLU A 269 15.07 18.96 -21.96
N GLY A 270 16.17 19.73 -21.84
CA GLY A 270 16.93 19.84 -20.60
C GLY A 270 17.73 18.60 -20.20
N GLY A 271 17.84 17.58 -21.06
CA GLY A 271 18.60 16.35 -20.80
C GLY A 271 17.85 15.30 -19.97
N GLY A 272 16.59 15.55 -19.62
CA GLY A 272 15.68 14.58 -18.99
C GLY A 272 14.72 13.96 -20.01
N LEU A 273 13.95 12.95 -19.59
CA LEU A 273 12.84 12.39 -20.37
C LEU A 273 11.55 12.64 -19.60
N THR A 274 10.60 13.34 -20.21
CA THR A 274 9.28 13.61 -19.62
C THR A 274 8.19 13.06 -20.55
N ILE A 275 7.26 12.28 -19.99
CA ILE A 275 6.12 11.71 -20.72
C ILE A 275 5.04 12.80 -20.87
N GLY A 276 4.44 12.92 -22.06
CA GLY A 276 3.38 13.89 -22.33
C GLY A 276 3.48 14.56 -23.70
N ALA A 277 2.87 15.73 -23.83
CA ALA A 277 2.91 16.49 -25.08
C ALA A 277 4.33 17.01 -25.37
N GLY A 278 4.99 16.41 -26.35
CA GLY A 278 6.33 16.80 -26.81
C GLY A 278 6.53 16.47 -28.29
N ALA A 279 7.69 16.85 -28.82
CA ALA A 279 8.03 16.62 -30.23
C ALA A 279 8.54 15.19 -30.50
N ASP A 280 8.97 14.48 -29.45
CA ASP A 280 9.57 13.16 -29.55
C ASP A 280 8.54 12.05 -29.28
N TRP A 281 8.88 10.85 -29.75
CA TRP A 281 8.07 9.65 -29.58
C TRP A 281 8.91 8.54 -28.97
N LEU A 282 8.29 7.76 -28.10
CA LEU A 282 8.91 6.61 -27.47
C LEU A 282 8.03 5.38 -27.61
N GLU A 283 8.56 4.35 -28.27
CA GLU A 283 7.93 3.03 -28.35
C GLU A 283 7.74 2.45 -26.93
N ILE A 284 6.56 1.89 -26.67
CA ILE A 284 6.26 1.23 -25.38
C ILE A 284 5.74 -0.20 -25.53
N LEU A 285 5.07 -0.53 -26.64
CA LEU A 285 4.45 -1.85 -26.81
C LEU A 285 4.18 -2.22 -28.27
N GLY A 286 4.04 -3.53 -28.50
CA GLY A 286 3.58 -4.11 -29.77
C GLY A 286 2.15 -4.66 -29.63
N CYS A 287 1.36 -4.58 -30.71
CA CYS A 287 -0.02 -5.04 -30.71
C CYS A 287 -0.51 -5.42 -32.12
N GLY A 288 -1.70 -5.99 -32.20
CA GLY A 288 -2.37 -6.22 -33.48
C GLY A 288 -3.61 -7.09 -33.37
N MET A 289 -4.30 -7.25 -34.49
CA MET A 289 -5.40 -8.20 -34.59
C MET A 289 -4.84 -9.62 -34.69
N VAL A 290 -5.35 -10.58 -33.94
CA VAL A 290 -4.84 -11.96 -33.91
C VAL A 290 -4.92 -12.58 -35.30
N ASN A 291 -3.81 -13.15 -35.77
CA ASN A 291 -3.73 -13.74 -37.10
C ASN A 291 -4.69 -14.96 -37.19
N PRO A 292 -5.48 -15.09 -38.27
CA PRO A 292 -6.39 -16.22 -38.47
C PRO A 292 -5.73 -17.61 -38.34
N HIS A 293 -4.44 -17.74 -38.68
CA HIS A 293 -3.70 -18.98 -38.51
C HIS A 293 -3.54 -19.36 -37.04
N VAL A 294 -3.31 -18.40 -36.16
CA VAL A 294 -3.19 -18.63 -34.71
C VAL A 294 -4.52 -19.12 -34.13
N LEU A 295 -5.64 -18.51 -34.54
CA LEU A 295 -6.98 -18.96 -34.13
C LEU A 295 -7.23 -20.41 -34.57
N LYS A 296 -6.92 -20.74 -35.83
CA LYS A 296 -7.06 -22.09 -36.38
C LYS A 296 -6.17 -23.10 -35.64
N ASN A 297 -4.93 -22.74 -35.31
CA ASN A 297 -4.01 -23.57 -34.55
C ASN A 297 -4.55 -23.91 -33.15
N CYS A 298 -5.41 -23.06 -32.59
CA CYS A 298 -6.06 -23.27 -31.29
C CYS A 298 -7.47 -23.89 -31.41
N GLY A 299 -7.93 -24.24 -32.61
CA GLY A 299 -9.27 -24.80 -32.83
C GLY A 299 -10.41 -23.78 -32.79
N ILE A 300 -10.11 -22.48 -32.92
CA ILE A 300 -11.09 -21.40 -32.96
C ILE A 300 -11.42 -21.07 -34.43
N ASP A 301 -12.71 -20.97 -34.76
CA ASP A 301 -13.19 -20.61 -36.09
C ASP A 301 -12.93 -19.12 -36.39
N SER A 302 -11.89 -18.84 -37.19
CA SER A 302 -11.48 -17.49 -37.60
C SER A 302 -12.47 -16.78 -38.53
N THR A 303 -13.51 -17.46 -39.02
CA THR A 303 -14.58 -16.83 -39.81
C THR A 303 -15.69 -16.27 -38.93
N LYS A 304 -15.79 -16.78 -37.70
CA LYS A 304 -16.78 -16.37 -36.70
C LYS A 304 -16.17 -15.46 -35.63
N TYR A 305 -14.98 -15.81 -35.15
CA TYR A 305 -14.31 -15.09 -34.07
C TYR A 305 -13.09 -14.33 -34.60
N GLN A 306 -12.84 -13.20 -33.96
CA GLN A 306 -11.68 -12.35 -34.18
C GLN A 306 -11.26 -11.74 -32.85
N GLY A 307 -10.14 -11.05 -32.84
CA GLY A 307 -9.61 -10.54 -31.60
C GLY A 307 -8.35 -9.74 -31.77
N PHE A 308 -7.90 -9.13 -30.69
CA PHE A 308 -6.61 -8.46 -30.66
C PHE A 308 -5.73 -9.02 -29.54
N ALA A 309 -4.43 -8.82 -29.70
CA ALA A 309 -3.45 -9.05 -28.67
C ALA A 309 -2.49 -7.87 -28.59
N PHE A 310 -1.87 -7.69 -27.43
CA PHE A 310 -0.80 -6.72 -27.20
C PHE A 310 0.22 -7.28 -26.22
N GLY A 311 1.43 -6.73 -26.24
CA GLY A 311 2.49 -7.09 -25.32
C GLY A 311 3.40 -5.90 -25.04
N LEU A 312 3.72 -5.71 -23.76
CA LEU A 312 4.65 -4.67 -23.31
C LEU A 312 5.66 -5.21 -22.29
N GLY A 313 6.84 -4.62 -22.28
CA GLY A 313 7.87 -4.89 -21.28
C GLY A 313 7.60 -4.10 -20.01
N ILE A 314 7.49 -4.81 -18.88
CA ILE A 314 7.16 -4.21 -17.58
C ILE A 314 8.33 -3.35 -17.08
N GLU A 315 9.57 -3.81 -17.23
CA GLU A 315 10.76 -3.05 -16.83
C GLU A 315 10.81 -1.69 -17.52
N ARG A 316 10.56 -1.65 -18.84
CA ARG A 316 10.57 -0.41 -19.61
C ARG A 316 9.47 0.55 -19.12
N ALA A 317 8.28 0.05 -18.87
CA ALA A 317 7.19 0.86 -18.34
C ALA A 317 7.52 1.41 -16.93
N ALA A 318 8.06 0.57 -16.05
CA ALA A 318 8.51 0.97 -14.71
C ALA A 318 9.62 2.02 -14.76
N MET A 319 10.60 1.86 -15.65
CA MET A 319 11.67 2.84 -15.85
C MET A 319 11.14 4.20 -16.27
N LEU A 320 10.15 4.21 -17.17
CA LEU A 320 9.55 5.44 -17.68
C LEU A 320 8.68 6.13 -16.64
N LYS A 321 7.86 5.37 -15.92
CA LYS A 321 6.97 5.91 -14.89
C LYS A 321 7.75 6.43 -13.67
N TYR A 322 8.72 5.67 -13.20
CA TYR A 322 9.44 5.96 -11.95
C TYR A 322 10.83 6.59 -12.15
N GLY A 323 11.21 6.89 -13.39
CA GLY A 323 12.48 7.56 -13.72
C GLY A 323 13.73 6.72 -13.42
N ILE A 324 13.63 5.39 -13.53
CA ILE A 324 14.75 4.47 -13.25
C ILE A 324 15.67 4.41 -14.49
N PRO A 325 16.96 4.77 -14.38
CA PRO A 325 17.81 4.98 -15.55
C PRO A 325 18.45 3.70 -16.13
N ASP A 326 18.56 2.62 -15.35
CA ASP A 326 19.29 1.40 -15.74
C ASP A 326 18.49 0.15 -15.35
N LEU A 327 18.19 -0.68 -16.34
CA LEU A 327 17.38 -1.89 -16.18
C LEU A 327 18.08 -2.93 -15.28
N ARG A 328 19.41 -3.00 -15.29
CA ARG A 328 20.16 -4.02 -14.54
C ARG A 328 19.95 -3.90 -13.04
N THR A 329 19.71 -2.67 -12.56
CA THR A 329 19.52 -2.37 -11.14
C THR A 329 18.30 -3.09 -10.53
N PHE A 330 17.32 -3.51 -11.33
CA PHE A 330 16.20 -4.35 -10.88
C PHE A 330 16.63 -5.73 -10.36
N TYR A 331 17.79 -6.25 -10.77
CA TYR A 331 18.22 -7.62 -10.45
C TYR A 331 19.47 -7.67 -9.55
N GLU A 332 20.11 -6.53 -9.28
CA GLU A 332 21.31 -6.43 -8.43
C GLU A 332 21.01 -6.65 -6.94
N SER A 333 19.73 -6.58 -6.53
CA SER A 333 19.27 -6.78 -5.15
C SER A 333 19.90 -5.78 -4.14
N ASP A 334 20.15 -4.53 -4.56
CA ASP A 334 20.65 -3.48 -3.66
C ASP A 334 19.53 -2.94 -2.74
N ILE A 335 19.68 -3.12 -1.44
CA ILE A 335 18.72 -2.67 -0.43
C ILE A 335 18.54 -1.15 -0.43
N ARG A 336 19.58 -0.37 -0.74
CA ARG A 336 19.49 1.10 -0.81
C ARG A 336 18.65 1.53 -1.99
N TRP A 337 18.82 0.85 -3.13
CA TRP A 337 18.01 1.05 -4.32
C TRP A 337 16.55 0.69 -4.03
N LEU A 338 16.30 -0.45 -3.39
CA LEU A 338 14.95 -0.86 -2.99
C LEU A 338 14.31 0.09 -1.96
N LYS A 339 15.09 0.68 -1.06
CA LYS A 339 14.59 1.71 -0.13
C LYS A 339 14.22 3.01 -0.83
N HIS A 340 14.91 3.36 -1.91
CA HIS A 340 14.69 4.59 -2.67
C HIS A 340 13.53 4.46 -3.67
N TYR A 341 13.51 3.39 -4.47
CA TYR A 341 12.51 3.18 -5.51
C TYR A 341 11.35 2.27 -5.10
N GLY A 342 11.50 1.47 -4.04
CA GLY A 342 10.47 0.53 -3.62
C GLY A 342 9.29 1.18 -2.90
N PHE A 343 8.17 0.49 -2.91
CA PHE A 343 6.86 1.00 -2.47
C PHE A 343 6.51 0.52 -1.07
N VAL A 344 5.63 1.24 -0.38
CA VAL A 344 5.12 0.79 0.93
C VAL A 344 4.17 -0.39 0.69
N PRO A 345 4.23 -1.49 1.46
CA PRO A 345 3.37 -2.66 1.24
C PRO A 345 1.86 -2.42 1.30
N LEU A 346 1.41 -1.31 1.86
CA LEU A 346 -0.01 -0.95 1.97
C LEU A 346 -0.48 -0.02 0.84
N ASP A 347 0.44 0.44 0.00
CA ASP A 347 0.15 1.28 -1.17
C ASP A 347 -0.24 0.39 -2.36
N VAL A 348 -1.27 -0.42 -2.17
CA VAL A 348 -1.76 -1.36 -3.18
C VAL A 348 -2.44 -0.56 -4.30
N PRO A 349 -1.98 -0.66 -5.55
CA PRO A 349 -2.53 0.15 -6.63
C PRO A 349 -3.98 -0.24 -6.91
N ASN A 350 -4.85 0.75 -6.96
CA ASN A 350 -6.27 0.60 -7.23
C ASN A 350 -6.76 1.82 -8.02
N VAL A 351 -7.51 1.58 -9.09
CA VAL A 351 -8.05 2.65 -9.95
C VAL A 351 -8.94 3.63 -9.16
N ALA A 352 -9.57 3.19 -8.06
CA ALA A 352 -10.42 4.05 -7.22
C ALA A 352 -9.67 4.91 -6.18
N GLU A 353 -8.52 4.43 -5.66
CA GLU A 353 -7.76 5.11 -4.61
C GLU A 353 -6.54 5.87 -5.15
N GLY A 354 -6.22 5.65 -6.43
CA GLY A 354 -5.06 6.19 -7.12
C GLY A 354 -4.04 5.10 -7.45
N LEU A 355 -3.36 5.27 -8.58
CA LEU A 355 -2.24 4.42 -8.94
C LEU A 355 -0.99 5.06 -8.33
N VAL A 356 -0.41 4.40 -7.32
CA VAL A 356 0.73 4.92 -6.56
C VAL A 356 2.00 4.95 -7.39
#